data_AF-A0AAV5BWU1-F1
#
_entry.id   AF-A0AAV5BWU1-F1
#
_cell.length_a   1.000
_cell.length_b   1.000
_cell.length_c   1.000
_cell.angle_alpha   90.00
_cell.angle_beta   90.00
_cell.angle_gamma   90.00
#
_symmetry.space_group_name_H-M   'P 1'
#
loop_
_entity.id
_entity.type
_entity.pdbx_description
1 polymer ?
#
loop_
_entity_poly.entity_id
_entity_poly.type
_entity_poly.pdbx_seq_one_letter_code
_entity_poly.pdbx_strand_id
1 'polypeptide(L)'
;MPVVKISRAVSVVGNGVLSPRVAAFSSRGPSPAFPGIIKPDIAAPGVGILAAQGNSYVFRSGTSMSCPHVSAIVALLKSLHPDWSPAMIKSAIITSGICNK
;
A
#
# COMPACT_ATOMS: atom_id res chain seq x y z
N MET A 1 13.19 17.29 -39.73
CA MET A 1 12.91 16.14 -38.83
C MET A 1 12.54 16.70 -37.47
N PRO A 2 11.44 16.27 -36.83
CA PRO A 2 11.09 16.79 -35.50
C PRO A 2 12.11 16.30 -34.47
N VAL A 3 12.65 17.24 -33.69
CA VAL A 3 13.59 16.95 -32.58
C VAL A 3 12.78 16.90 -31.29
N VAL A 4 12.75 15.74 -30.64
CA VAL A 4 12.12 15.58 -29.33
C VAL A 4 13.15 15.88 -28.25
N LYS A 5 12.82 16.78 -27.32
CA LYS A 5 13.62 17.03 -26.10
C LYS A 5 13.05 16.21 -24.96
N ILE A 6 13.84 15.26 -24.46
CA ILE A 6 13.53 14.51 -23.24
C ILE A 6 14.22 15.22 -22.07
N SER A 7 13.43 15.71 -21.13
CA SER A 7 13.93 16.31 -19.89
C SER A 7 14.17 15.25 -18.81
N ARG A 8 14.89 15.64 -17.74
CA ARG A 8 15.15 14.78 -16.58
C ARG A 8 13.85 14.27 -15.95
N ALA A 9 13.89 13.06 -15.39
CA ALA A 9 12.78 12.52 -14.61
C ALA A 9 12.49 13.40 -13.39
N VAL A 10 11.21 13.76 -13.21
CA VAL A 10 10.70 14.56 -12.08
C VAL A 10 9.56 13.79 -11.41
N SER A 11 9.56 13.75 -10.09
CA SER A 11 8.44 13.23 -9.30
C SER A 11 7.39 14.32 -9.14
N VAL A 12 6.17 14.07 -9.59
CA VAL A 12 5.05 15.02 -9.48
C VAL A 12 4.10 14.52 -8.39
N VAL A 13 3.73 15.41 -7.46
CA VAL A 13 2.76 15.16 -6.39
C VAL A 13 1.67 16.23 -6.48
N GLY A 14 0.39 15.87 -6.54
CA GLY A 14 -0.73 16.84 -6.57
C GLY A 14 -1.96 16.40 -7.38
N ASN A 15 -2.89 17.35 -7.60
CA ASN A 15 -4.24 17.17 -8.18
C ASN A 15 -4.34 16.51 -9.57
N GLY A 16 -3.22 16.26 -10.26
CA GLY A 16 -3.19 15.53 -11.53
C GLY A 16 -2.97 14.02 -11.40
N VAL A 17 -2.62 13.54 -10.21
CA VAL A 17 -2.34 12.12 -9.95
C VAL A 17 -3.51 11.53 -9.15
N LEU A 18 -4.43 10.82 -9.83
CA LEU A 18 -5.55 10.13 -9.19
C LEU A 18 -5.01 8.97 -8.35
N SER A 19 -4.71 9.24 -7.08
CA SER A 19 -4.20 8.30 -6.08
C SER A 19 -4.99 8.43 -4.77
N PRO A 20 -5.15 7.35 -3.98
CA PRO A 20 -4.74 5.99 -4.27
C PRO A 20 -5.68 5.29 -5.28
N ARG A 21 -5.10 4.49 -6.19
CA ARG A 21 -5.83 3.52 -7.02
C ARG A 21 -5.29 2.13 -6.79
N VAL A 22 -6.18 1.13 -6.76
CA VAL A 22 -5.78 -0.28 -6.68
C VAL A 22 -4.99 -0.64 -7.94
N ALA A 23 -3.77 -1.14 -7.75
CA ALA A 23 -2.91 -1.54 -8.86
C ALA A 23 -3.52 -2.69 -9.66
N ALA A 24 -3.31 -2.69 -10.98
CA ALA A 24 -3.86 -3.73 -11.87
C ALA A 24 -3.39 -5.16 -11.49
N PHE A 25 -2.18 -5.29 -10.94
CA PHE A 25 -1.61 -6.57 -10.49
C PHE A 25 -2.12 -7.02 -9.11
N SER A 26 -2.85 -6.17 -8.37
CA SER A 26 -3.32 -6.53 -7.04
C SER A 26 -4.40 -7.61 -7.14
N SER A 27 -4.21 -8.73 -6.45
CA SER A 27 -5.22 -9.79 -6.37
C SER A 27 -6.52 -9.27 -5.77
N ARG A 28 -7.64 -9.80 -6.28
CA ARG A 28 -9.00 -9.44 -5.87
C ARG A 28 -9.68 -10.66 -5.26
N GLY A 29 -10.47 -10.44 -4.21
CA GLY A 29 -11.36 -11.47 -3.70
C GLY A 29 -12.68 -11.57 -4.50
N PRO A 30 -13.61 -12.42 -4.05
CA PRO A 30 -13.54 -13.24 -2.82
C PRO A 30 -12.50 -14.36 -2.88
N SER A 31 -12.01 -14.81 -1.72
CA SER A 31 -11.07 -15.93 -1.65
C SER A 31 -11.79 -17.25 -1.95
N PRO A 32 -11.29 -18.11 -2.87
CA PRO A 32 -11.90 -19.41 -3.14
C PRO A 32 -11.95 -20.33 -1.91
N ALA A 33 -10.98 -20.20 -1.00
CA ALA A 33 -10.89 -21.03 0.20
C ALA A 33 -11.90 -20.65 1.29
N PHE A 34 -12.31 -19.39 1.34
CA PHE A 34 -13.22 -18.85 2.36
C PHE A 34 -14.15 -17.81 1.74
N PRO A 35 -15.16 -18.24 0.95
CA PRO A 35 -16.01 -17.32 0.18
C PRO A 35 -16.87 -16.40 1.06
N GLY A 36 -17.17 -16.80 2.30
CA GLY A 36 -17.94 -15.98 3.26
C GLY A 36 -17.13 -14.86 3.93
N ILE A 37 -15.81 -14.79 3.73
CA ILE A 37 -14.94 -13.77 4.33
C ILE A 37 -14.39 -12.87 3.22
N ILE A 38 -14.73 -11.58 3.28
CA ILE A 38 -14.27 -10.59 2.30
C ILE A 38 -12.76 -10.40 2.42
N LYS A 39 -12.07 -10.47 1.28
CA LYS A 39 -10.64 -10.18 1.13
C LYS A 39 -10.41 -9.36 -0.14
N PRO A 40 -9.36 -8.52 -0.20
CA PRO A 40 -8.40 -8.18 0.86
C PRO A 40 -9.04 -7.34 1.99
N ASP A 41 -8.39 -7.30 3.16
CA ASP A 41 -8.91 -6.57 4.33
C ASP A 41 -8.63 -5.04 4.25
N ILE A 42 -7.48 -4.64 3.72
CA ILE A 42 -7.06 -3.23 3.59
C ILE A 42 -6.08 -3.07 2.42
N ALA A 43 -6.05 -1.89 1.81
CA ALA A 43 -5.06 -1.51 0.80
C ALA A 43 -4.05 -0.50 1.37
N ALA A 44 -2.78 -0.62 0.98
CA ALA A 44 -1.70 0.28 1.37
C ALA A 44 -0.77 0.57 0.18
N PRO A 45 0.04 1.66 0.23
CA PRO A 45 0.93 2.04 -0.86
C PRO A 45 1.88 0.91 -1.26
N GLY A 46 1.84 0.52 -2.53
CA GLY A 46 2.64 -0.59 -3.07
C GLY A 46 3.09 -0.40 -4.51
N VAL A 47 2.93 0.79 -5.10
CA VAL A 47 3.37 1.09 -6.47
C VAL A 47 4.35 2.25 -6.41
N GLY A 48 5.50 2.09 -7.07
CA GLY A 48 6.53 3.15 -7.11
C GLY A 48 7.10 3.48 -5.74
N ILE A 49 7.27 2.49 -4.86
CA ILE A 49 7.83 2.67 -3.52
C ILE A 49 9.35 2.64 -3.61
N LEU A 50 10.01 3.69 -3.11
CA LEU A 50 11.46 3.73 -2.96
C LEU A 50 11.87 2.88 -1.76
N ALA A 51 12.67 1.84 -1.98
CA ALA A 51 13.12 0.93 -0.93
C ALA A 51 14.63 0.70 -1.03
N ALA A 52 15.27 0.47 0.12
CA ALA A 52 16.68 0.12 0.18
C ALA A 52 16.92 -1.28 -0.41
N GLN A 53 17.99 -1.42 -1.17
CA GLN A 53 18.50 -2.68 -1.69
C GLN A 53 20.02 -2.68 -1.60
N GLY A 54 20.56 -3.40 -0.61
CA GLY A 54 21.98 -3.36 -0.29
C GLY A 54 22.41 -1.93 0.03
N ASN A 55 23.39 -1.42 -0.73
CA ASN A 55 23.93 -0.06 -0.56
C ASN A 55 23.24 0.97 -1.47
N SER A 56 22.09 0.65 -2.05
CA SER A 56 21.38 1.51 -3.02
C SER A 56 19.89 1.61 -2.69
N TYR A 57 19.19 2.50 -3.39
CA TYR A 57 17.73 2.59 -3.33
C TYR A 57 17.14 2.33 -4.71
N VAL A 58 16.04 1.57 -4.74
CA VAL A 58 15.35 1.23 -5.98
C VAL A 58 13.85 1.43 -5.83
N PHE A 59 13.20 1.85 -6.90
CA PHE A 59 11.74 1.88 -6.96
C PHE A 59 11.20 0.48 -7.24
N ARG A 60 10.29 0.00 -6.38
CA ARG A 60 9.60 -1.28 -6.57
C ARG A 60 8.09 -1.12 -6.50
N SER A 61 7.40 -2.06 -7.13
CA SER A 61 5.95 -2.18 -7.07
C SER A 61 5.56 -3.63 -6.75
N GLY A 62 4.59 -3.81 -5.87
CA GLY A 62 4.09 -5.12 -5.46
C GLY A 62 3.30 -5.05 -4.16
N THR A 63 2.46 -6.05 -3.91
CA THR A 63 1.81 -6.24 -2.60
C THR A 63 2.84 -6.50 -1.49
N SER A 64 4.00 -7.04 -1.85
CA SER A 64 5.18 -7.15 -0.97
C SER A 64 5.72 -5.79 -0.50
N MET A 65 5.42 -4.70 -1.19
CA MET A 65 5.73 -3.33 -0.76
C MET A 65 4.59 -2.73 0.07
N SER A 66 3.33 -3.12 -0.17
CA SER A 66 2.19 -2.75 0.70
C SER A 66 2.26 -3.42 2.08
N CYS A 67 2.70 -4.68 2.14
CA CYS A 67 2.80 -5.48 3.37
C CYS A 67 3.60 -4.79 4.49
N PRO A 68 4.86 -4.35 4.27
CA PRO A 68 5.66 -3.72 5.33
C PRO A 68 5.06 -2.39 5.82
N HIS A 69 4.31 -1.65 5.00
CA HIS A 69 3.61 -0.45 5.46
C HIS A 69 2.53 -0.79 6.50
N VAL A 70 1.70 -1.81 6.24
CA VAL A 70 0.68 -2.25 7.19
C VAL A 70 1.32 -2.86 8.44
N SER A 71 2.38 -3.65 8.28
CA SER A 71 3.12 -4.23 9.41
C SER A 71 3.72 -3.16 10.32
N ALA A 72 4.23 -2.05 9.77
CA ALA A 72 4.73 -0.93 10.56
C ALA A 72 3.63 -0.24 11.36
N ILE A 73 2.44 -0.02 10.76
CA ILE A 73 1.27 0.53 11.47
C ILE A 73 0.82 -0.40 12.59
N VAL A 74 0.76 -1.71 12.33
CA VAL A 74 0.43 -2.72 13.34
C VAL A 74 1.45 -2.71 14.48
N ALA A 75 2.75 -2.63 14.18
CA ALA A 75 3.80 -2.58 15.19
C ALA A 75 3.69 -1.31 16.06
N LEU A 76 3.40 -0.16 15.45
CA LEU A 76 3.16 1.09 16.17
C LEU A 76 1.94 0.98 17.09
N LEU A 77 0.82 0.46 16.59
CA LEU A 77 -0.38 0.26 17.39
C LEU A 77 -0.13 -0.71 18.54
N LYS A 78 0.64 -1.77 18.32
CA LYS A 78 1.00 -2.71 19.39
C LYS A 78 1.93 -2.09 20.43
N SER A 79 2.81 -1.16 20.03
CA SER A 79 3.65 -0.41 20.96
C SER A 79 2.85 0.58 21.80
N LEU A 80 1.84 1.22 21.23
CA LEU A 80 0.97 2.18 21.95
C LEU A 80 -0.09 1.48 22.81
N HIS A 81 -0.55 0.31 22.37
CA HIS A 81 -1.55 -0.49 23.05
C HIS A 81 -1.10 -1.96 23.20
N PRO A 82 -0.21 -2.25 24.18
CA PRO A 82 0.33 -3.59 24.40
C PRO A 82 -0.74 -4.64 24.69
N ASP A 83 -1.84 -4.26 25.33
CA ASP A 83 -2.94 -5.17 25.69
C ASP A 83 -3.87 -5.50 24.52
N TRP A 84 -3.73 -4.83 23.38
CA TRP A 84 -4.60 -5.10 22.24
C TRP A 84 -4.32 -6.47 21.61
N SER A 85 -5.38 -7.26 21.43
CA SER A 85 -5.36 -8.49 20.65
C SER A 85 -5.19 -8.22 19.16
N PRO A 86 -4.70 -9.18 18.37
CA PRO A 86 -4.56 -9.02 16.93
C PRO A 86 -5.88 -8.66 16.22
N ALA A 87 -7.01 -9.18 16.72
CA ALA A 87 -8.34 -8.88 16.19
C ALA A 87 -8.74 -7.42 16.43
N MET A 88 -8.42 -6.86 17.61
CA MET A 88 -8.70 -5.46 17.92
C MET A 88 -7.85 -4.53 17.04
N ILE A 89 -6.56 -4.82 16.86
CA ILE A 89 -5.69 -4.05 15.95
C ILE A 89 -6.22 -4.11 14.52
N LYS A 90 -6.60 -5.31 14.03
CA LYS A 90 -7.18 -5.47 12.70
C LYS A 90 -8.47 -4.64 12.56
N SER A 91 -9.37 -4.70 13.54
CA SER A 91 -10.61 -3.93 13.52
C SER A 91 -10.32 -2.42 13.49
N ALA A 92 -9.41 -1.93 14.34
CA ALA A 92 -9.08 -0.51 14.42
C ALA A 92 -8.58 0.02 13.06
N ILE A 93 -7.71 -0.73 12.38
CA ILE A 93 -7.16 -0.33 11.08
C ILE A 93 -8.22 -0.38 9.97
N ILE A 94 -9.08 -1.41 9.94
CA ILE A 94 -10.11 -1.54 8.90
C ILE A 94 -11.18 -0.45 9.05
N THR A 95 -11.65 -0.19 10.27
CA THR A 95 -12.73 0.78 10.52
C THR A 95 -12.25 2.23 10.36
N SER A 96 -10.97 2.51 10.57
CA SER A 96 -10.37 3.84 10.35
C SER A 96 -9.82 4.05 8.93
N GLY A 97 -9.89 3.03 8.06
CA GLY A 97 -9.42 3.11 6.69
C GLY A 97 -10.16 4.17 5.87
N ILE A 98 -9.42 4.93 5.06
CA ILE A 98 -10.00 5.96 4.20
C ILE A 98 -10.69 5.28 2.99
N CYS A 99 -11.98 5.50 2.84
CA CYS A 99 -12.73 5.14 1.64
C CYS A 99 -12.77 6.35 0.70
N ASN A 100 -11.94 6.33 -0.35
CA ASN A 100 -12.10 7.29 -1.44
C ASN A 100 -13.38 6.96 -2.21
N LYS A 101 -14.37 7.86 -2.14
CA LYS A 101 -15.55 7.85 -3.02
C LYS A 101 -15.18 8.30 -4.43
#